data_AF-A0A2N6BKR2-F1
#
_entry.id   AF-A0A2N6BKR2-F1
#
_cell.length_a   1.000
_cell.length_b   1.000
_cell.length_c   1.000
_cell.angle_alpha   90.00
_cell.angle_beta   90.00
_cell.angle_gamma   90.00
#
_symmetry.space_group_name_H-M   'P 1'
#
loop_
_entity.id
_entity.type
_entity.pdbx_description
1 polymer ?
#
loop_
_entity_poly.entity_id
_entity_poly.type
_entity_poly.pdbx_seq_one_letter_code
_entity_poly.pdbx_strand_id
1 'polypeptide(L)'
;MPPLSLPRIALIAALGLAGLAAAPSAAQTAPLAGAWRGSGLMQADDGRRERVLCRAFYERSGQDQYRVSMKCVSRNKISRARIFTVKKTGKAMFSGGFHDQEAKLDIRIAIRLKGARQVVDIMSRRGHGRVELTR
;
A
#
# COMPACT_ATOMS: atom_id res chain seq x y z
N MET A 1 -38.24 -55.62 -57.11
CA MET A 1 -37.91 -54.20 -57.35
C MET A 1 -37.97 -53.50 -55.98
N PRO A 2 -36.84 -52.98 -55.44
CA PRO A 2 -36.66 -52.38 -54.08
C PRO A 2 -36.97 -50.84 -54.13
N PRO A 3 -36.88 -49.98 -53.06
CA PRO A 3 -35.85 -49.87 -51.99
C PRO A 3 -36.39 -49.79 -50.53
N LEU A 4 -35.73 -50.37 -49.51
CA LEU A 4 -34.60 -49.86 -48.71
C LEU A 4 -34.80 -48.45 -48.11
N SER A 5 -34.99 -48.36 -46.80
CA SER A 5 -34.54 -47.22 -45.99
C SER A 5 -34.21 -47.64 -44.54
N LEU A 6 -33.00 -47.28 -44.11
CA LEU A 6 -32.32 -47.59 -42.85
C LEU A 6 -32.70 -46.61 -41.71
N PRO A 7 -32.34 -46.92 -40.44
CA PRO A 7 -32.92 -46.31 -39.25
C PRO A 7 -32.30 -44.96 -38.91
N ARG A 8 -33.10 -44.05 -38.33
CA ARG A 8 -32.60 -42.81 -37.72
C ARG A 8 -32.29 -43.06 -36.24
N ILE A 9 -31.04 -43.40 -35.99
CA ILE A 9 -30.40 -43.35 -34.68
C ILE A 9 -30.39 -41.89 -34.23
N ALA A 10 -31.13 -41.57 -33.16
CA ALA A 10 -31.03 -40.28 -32.49
C ALA A 10 -30.00 -40.39 -31.35
N LEU A 11 -28.78 -39.96 -31.63
CA LEU A 11 -27.75 -39.62 -30.65
C LEU A 11 -27.74 -38.09 -30.54
N ILE A 12 -27.74 -37.52 -29.33
CA ILE A 12 -27.19 -36.19 -28.93
C ILE A 12 -27.46 -36.07 -27.42
N ALA A 13 -26.51 -36.47 -26.57
CA ALA A 13 -25.41 -35.66 -26.00
C ALA A 13 -25.84 -34.89 -24.73
N ALA A 14 -25.52 -35.48 -23.57
CA ALA A 14 -25.57 -34.83 -22.28
C ALA A 14 -24.42 -33.78 -22.18
N LEU A 15 -24.76 -32.50 -22.16
CA LEU A 15 -23.81 -31.44 -21.82
C LEU A 15 -23.71 -31.33 -20.30
N GLY A 16 -22.60 -31.82 -19.74
CA GLY A 16 -22.20 -31.52 -18.38
C GLY A 16 -21.80 -30.05 -18.25
N LEU A 17 -22.50 -29.30 -17.40
CA LEU A 17 -22.04 -28.00 -16.94
C LEU A 17 -20.91 -28.22 -15.91
N ALA A 18 -19.67 -28.19 -16.38
CA ALA A 18 -18.51 -28.01 -15.51
C ALA A 18 -18.55 -26.59 -14.93
N GLY A 19 -19.01 -26.47 -13.68
CA GLY A 19 -18.92 -25.23 -12.92
C GLY A 19 -17.46 -24.86 -12.70
N LEU A 20 -16.98 -23.84 -13.40
CA LEU A 20 -15.71 -23.18 -13.09
C LEU A 20 -15.85 -22.50 -11.72
N ALA A 21 -15.40 -23.18 -10.67
CA ALA A 21 -15.12 -22.55 -9.40
C ALA A 21 -13.92 -21.60 -9.60
N ALA A 22 -14.21 -20.33 -9.90
CA ALA A 22 -13.22 -19.27 -9.90
C ALA A 22 -12.68 -19.13 -8.46
N ALA A 23 -11.51 -19.72 -8.20
CA ALA A 23 -10.78 -19.50 -6.97
C ALA A 23 -10.48 -18.00 -6.84
N PRO A 24 -10.73 -17.36 -5.68
CA PRO A 24 -10.35 -15.99 -5.47
C PRO A 24 -8.82 -15.92 -5.56
N SER A 25 -8.31 -15.29 -6.62
CA SER A 25 -6.90 -14.97 -6.76
C SER A 25 -6.48 -14.23 -5.50
N ALA A 26 -5.65 -14.87 -4.67
CA ALA A 26 -5.07 -14.26 -3.50
C ALA A 26 -4.30 -13.03 -3.98
N ALA A 27 -4.92 -11.85 -3.88
CA ALA A 27 -4.30 -10.61 -4.24
C ALA A 27 -3.00 -10.52 -3.46
N GLN A 28 -1.89 -10.79 -4.16
CA GLN A 28 -0.55 -10.57 -3.65
C GLN A 28 -0.56 -9.11 -3.19
N THR A 29 -0.47 -8.90 -1.89
CA THR A 29 -0.45 -7.54 -1.33
C THR A 29 0.68 -6.82 -2.06
N ALA A 30 0.32 -5.85 -2.89
CA ALA A 30 1.28 -5.16 -3.74
C ALA A 30 2.46 -4.73 -2.85
N PRO A 31 3.71 -5.07 -3.20
CA PRO A 31 4.84 -4.74 -2.35
C PRO A 31 4.89 -3.23 -2.15
N LEU A 32 5.27 -2.77 -0.95
CA LEU A 32 5.34 -1.34 -0.60
C LEU A 32 6.32 -0.56 -1.50
N ALA A 33 7.25 -1.27 -2.13
CA ALA A 33 8.30 -0.75 -3.02
C ALA A 33 7.80 0.26 -4.08
N GLY A 34 8.67 1.19 -4.45
CA GLY A 34 8.41 2.17 -5.50
C GLY A 34 8.10 3.57 -4.97
N ALA A 35 7.67 4.43 -5.89
CA ALA A 35 7.41 5.84 -5.62
C ALA A 35 5.96 6.09 -5.19
N TRP A 36 5.79 7.03 -4.29
CA TRP A 36 4.50 7.42 -3.74
C TRP A 36 4.46 8.93 -3.55
N ARG A 37 3.27 9.49 -3.69
CA ARG A 37 3.04 10.93 -3.50
C ARG A 37 1.68 11.19 -2.90
N GLY A 38 1.54 12.30 -2.20
CA GLY A 38 0.27 12.74 -1.70
C GLY A 38 0.41 13.86 -0.70
N SER A 39 -0.54 13.95 0.22
CA SER A 39 -0.63 15.08 1.14
C SER A 39 -1.25 14.68 2.46
N GLY A 40 -1.17 15.58 3.43
CA GLY A 40 -1.83 15.38 4.70
C GLY A 40 -1.68 16.56 5.64
N LEU A 41 -1.94 16.30 6.91
CA LEU A 41 -1.89 17.28 7.98
C LEU A 41 -0.91 16.83 9.06
N MET A 42 -0.07 17.77 9.49
CA MET A 42 0.78 17.67 10.67
C MET A 42 0.21 18.62 11.74
N GLN A 43 0.18 18.19 12.98
CA GLN A 43 -0.20 18.98 14.13
C GLN A 43 0.91 18.95 15.17
N ALA A 44 1.36 20.14 15.59
CA ALA A 44 2.28 20.30 16.71
C ALA A 44 1.53 20.18 18.04
N ASP A 45 2.28 19.98 19.12
CA ASP A 45 1.78 19.94 20.50
C ASP A 45 1.12 21.26 20.94
N ASP A 46 1.58 22.40 20.42
CA ASP A 46 0.94 23.72 20.57
C ASP A 46 -0.40 23.87 19.80
N GLY A 47 -0.87 22.80 19.15
CA GLY A 47 -2.15 22.76 18.44
C GLY A 47 -2.10 23.27 17.00
N ARG A 48 -1.01 23.94 16.57
CA ARG A 48 -0.89 24.45 15.20
C ARG A 48 -0.93 23.31 14.18
N ARG A 49 -1.64 23.56 13.08
CA ARG A 49 -1.85 22.59 11.98
C ARG A 49 -1.24 23.07 10.68
N GLU A 50 -0.49 22.19 10.05
CA GLU A 50 0.18 22.45 8.79
C GLU A 50 -0.19 21.40 7.75
N ARG A 51 -0.60 21.84 6.56
CA ARG A 51 -0.77 20.96 5.41
C ARG A 51 0.58 20.72 4.76
N VAL A 52 0.88 19.46 4.46
CA VAL A 52 2.12 19.02 3.83
C VAL A 52 1.85 18.24 2.56
N LEU A 53 2.75 18.38 1.59
CA LEU A 53 2.82 17.55 0.39
C LEU A 53 4.02 16.63 0.54
N CYS A 54 3.83 15.32 0.45
CA CYS A 54 4.89 14.35 0.68
C CYS A 54 5.13 13.49 -0.57
N ARG A 55 6.40 13.13 -0.76
CA ARG A 55 6.86 12.11 -1.70
C ARG A 55 7.67 11.10 -0.91
N ALA A 56 7.46 9.83 -1.17
CA ALA A 56 8.20 8.74 -0.55
C ALA A 56 8.65 7.75 -1.61
N PHE A 57 9.87 7.25 -1.47
CA PHE A 57 10.40 6.16 -2.27
C PHE A 57 10.80 5.01 -1.36
N TYR A 58 10.27 3.82 -1.63
CA TYR A 58 10.51 2.63 -0.83
C TYR A 58 11.38 1.64 -1.60
N GLU A 59 12.52 1.31 -1.03
CA GLU A 59 13.46 0.33 -1.57
C GLU A 59 13.48 -0.88 -0.64
N ARG A 60 13.35 -2.08 -1.20
CA ARG A 60 13.45 -3.30 -0.41
C ARG A 60 14.88 -3.42 0.12
N SER A 61 15.04 -3.52 1.44
CA SER A 61 16.34 -3.65 2.12
C SER A 61 16.50 -4.97 2.88
N GLY A 62 15.49 -5.85 2.79
CA GLY A 62 15.47 -7.19 3.38
C GLY A 62 14.16 -7.91 3.05
N GLN A 63 13.97 -9.10 3.63
CA GLN A 63 12.77 -9.93 3.37
C GLN A 63 11.46 -9.20 3.72
N ASP A 64 11.43 -8.52 4.86
CA ASP A 64 10.27 -7.77 5.36
C ASP A 64 10.63 -6.33 5.74
N GLN A 65 11.68 -5.78 5.13
CA GLN A 65 12.21 -4.46 5.47
C GLN A 65 12.33 -3.57 4.23
N TYR A 66 12.04 -2.29 4.40
CA TYR A 66 12.17 -1.28 3.37
C TYR A 66 12.92 -0.07 3.90
N ARG A 67 13.90 0.40 3.13
CA ARG A 67 14.47 1.74 3.26
C ARG A 67 13.51 2.73 2.62
N VAL A 68 13.24 3.82 3.31
CA VAL A 68 12.28 4.85 2.89
C VAL A 68 13.00 6.17 2.78
N SER A 69 12.94 6.78 1.59
CA SER A 69 13.37 8.16 1.35
C SER A 69 12.13 9.03 1.26
N MET A 70 11.85 9.81 2.31
CA MET A 70 10.65 10.65 2.38
C MET A 70 11.00 12.13 2.39
N LYS A 71 10.32 12.90 1.55
CA LYS A 71 10.41 14.37 1.47
C LYS A 71 9.02 14.95 1.62
N CYS A 72 8.85 15.85 2.58
CA CYS A 72 7.62 16.61 2.76
C CYS A 72 7.88 18.11 2.62
N VAL A 73 6.95 18.82 1.99
CA VAL A 73 6.98 20.27 1.78
C VAL A 73 5.72 20.85 2.39
N SER A 74 5.88 21.82 3.28
CA SER A 74 4.77 22.54 3.87
C SER A 74 4.26 23.69 3.00
N ARG A 75 3.12 24.30 3.39
CA ARG A 75 2.55 25.46 2.68
C ARG A 75 3.50 26.66 2.60
N ASN A 76 4.28 26.92 3.65
CA ASN A 76 5.31 27.96 3.67
C ASN A 76 6.61 27.54 2.95
N LYS A 77 6.56 26.51 2.09
CA LYS A 77 7.66 26.02 1.25
C LYS A 77 8.87 25.47 2.02
N ILE A 78 8.74 25.24 3.33
CA ILE A 78 9.78 24.55 4.09
C ILE A 78 9.80 23.08 3.69
N SER A 79 10.95 22.61 3.23
CA SER A 79 11.15 21.23 2.79
C SER A 79 11.92 20.45 3.86
N ARG A 80 11.43 19.25 4.20
CA ARG A 80 12.09 18.32 5.12
C ARG A 80 12.24 16.96 4.46
N ALA A 81 13.47 16.47 4.38
CA ALA A 81 13.80 15.15 3.85
C ALA A 81 14.45 14.28 4.93
N ARG A 82 14.04 13.02 4.99
CA ARG A 82 14.54 12.02 5.93
C ARG A 82 14.60 10.64 5.28
N ILE A 83 15.57 9.85 5.73
CA ILE A 83 15.71 8.44 5.38
C ILE A 83 15.53 7.61 6.64
N PHE A 84 14.74 6.56 6.57
CA PHE A 84 14.49 5.64 7.68
C PHE A 84 14.14 4.24 7.17
N THR A 85 13.99 3.29 8.08
CA THR A 85 13.59 1.92 7.74
C THR A 85 12.23 1.61 8.35
N VAL A 86 11.41 0.89 7.60
CA VAL A 86 10.18 0.28 8.11
C VAL A 86 10.24 -1.23 7.93
N LYS A 87 9.63 -1.95 8.87
CA LYS A 87 9.50 -3.41 8.83
C LYS A 87 8.03 -3.77 8.71
N LYS A 88 7.72 -4.87 8.01
CA LYS A 88 6.38 -5.43 7.97
C LYS A 88 6.02 -5.97 9.35
N THR A 89 4.85 -5.59 9.86
CA THR A 89 4.33 -6.02 11.18
C THR A 89 3.00 -6.74 11.09
N GLY A 90 2.38 -6.75 9.91
CA GLY A 90 1.15 -7.47 9.62
C GLY A 90 0.95 -7.62 8.11
N LYS A 91 -0.21 -8.16 7.70
CA LYS A 91 -0.48 -8.46 6.27
C LYS A 91 -0.26 -7.26 5.35
N ALA A 92 -0.72 -6.09 5.77
CA ALA A 92 -0.59 -4.82 5.04
C ALA A 92 -0.18 -3.66 5.96
N MET A 93 0.57 -3.99 7.02
CA MET A 93 0.99 -3.04 8.04
C MET A 93 2.51 -3.02 8.12
N PHE A 94 3.08 -1.82 8.23
CA PHE A 94 4.50 -1.60 8.38
C PHE A 94 4.75 -0.57 9.46
N SER A 95 5.83 -0.70 10.20
CA SER A 95 6.22 0.28 11.21
C SER A 95 7.72 0.49 11.25
N GLY A 96 8.13 1.68 11.66
CA GLY A 96 9.52 2.05 11.84
C GLY A 96 9.63 3.43 12.44
N GLY A 97 10.72 4.10 12.15
CA GLY A 97 10.97 5.42 12.70
C GLY A 97 12.41 5.85 12.56
N PHE A 98 12.70 7.02 13.08
CA PHE A 98 14.05 7.56 13.19
C PHE A 98 14.14 8.47 14.41
N HIS A 99 15.35 8.64 14.91
CA HIS A 99 15.66 9.64 15.91
C HIS A 99 16.17 10.91 15.21
N ASP A 100 15.52 12.04 15.47
CA ASP A 100 16.01 13.34 15.04
C ASP A 100 16.96 13.89 16.13
N GLN A 101 18.26 13.90 15.83
CA GLN A 101 19.31 14.26 16.79
C GLN A 101 19.27 15.74 17.18
N GLU A 102 18.97 16.63 16.23
CA GLU A 102 18.89 18.07 16.46
C GLU A 102 17.70 18.39 17.37
N ALA A 103 16.56 17.81 17.04
CA ALA A 103 15.33 17.97 17.80
C ALA A 103 15.31 17.14 19.10
N LYS A 104 16.23 16.19 19.28
CA LYS A 104 16.22 15.14 20.31
C LYS A 104 14.83 14.49 20.41
N LEU A 105 14.32 14.01 19.28
CA LEU A 105 12.99 13.44 19.17
C LEU A 105 12.99 12.07 18.50
N ASP A 106 12.28 11.13 19.12
CA ASP A 106 11.89 9.90 18.44
C ASP A 106 10.64 10.13 17.61
N ILE A 107 10.77 9.84 16.32
CA ILE A 107 9.67 9.84 15.36
C ILE A 107 9.30 8.41 15.04
N ARG A 108 8.04 8.06 15.30
CA ARG A 108 7.46 6.75 14.97
C ARG A 108 6.62 6.88 13.71
N ILE A 109 6.72 5.88 12.85
CA ILE A 109 6.02 5.78 11.58
C ILE A 109 5.20 4.50 11.58
N ALA A 110 3.91 4.60 11.27
CA ALA A 110 3.03 3.48 11.02
C ALA A 110 2.37 3.62 9.65
N ILE A 111 2.38 2.55 8.86
CA ILE A 111 1.90 2.54 7.48
C ILE A 111 0.84 1.45 7.35
N ARG A 112 -0.30 1.82 6.77
CA ARG A 112 -1.37 0.90 6.38
C ARG A 112 -1.55 0.97 4.87
N LEU A 113 -1.35 -0.16 4.20
CA LEU A 113 -1.44 -0.30 2.76
C LEU A 113 -2.80 -0.89 2.34
N LYS A 114 -3.42 -0.30 1.32
CA LYS A 114 -4.64 -0.82 0.68
C LYS A 114 -4.56 -0.59 -0.83
N GLY A 115 -4.14 -1.62 -1.56
CA GLY A 115 -3.92 -1.52 -3.01
C GLY A 115 -2.85 -0.47 -3.35
N ALA A 116 -3.19 0.48 -4.22
CA ALA A 116 -2.31 1.58 -4.63
C ALA A 116 -2.38 2.82 -3.72
N ARG A 117 -2.99 2.70 -2.54
CA ARG A 117 -3.10 3.77 -1.53
C ARG A 117 -2.49 3.32 -0.21
N GLN A 118 -1.81 4.22 0.47
CA GLN A 118 -1.34 4.02 1.84
C GLN A 118 -1.67 5.22 2.72
N VAL A 119 -1.90 4.93 4.00
CA VAL A 119 -1.99 5.93 5.05
C VAL A 119 -0.74 5.80 5.90
N VAL A 120 -0.01 6.90 6.04
CA VAL A 120 1.19 7.01 6.87
C VAL A 120 0.85 7.89 8.06
N ASP A 121 0.83 7.27 9.23
CA ASP A 121 0.71 7.94 10.51
C ASP A 121 2.12 8.23 11.04
N ILE A 122 2.37 9.49 11.42
CA ILE A 122 3.66 10.01 11.91
C ILE A 122 3.42 10.51 13.33
N MET A 123 4.15 10.00 14.32
CA MET A 123 3.93 10.34 15.73
C MET A 123 5.24 10.68 16.42
N SER A 124 5.18 11.65 17.32
CA SER A 124 6.28 12.02 18.22
C SER A 124 5.70 12.58 19.52
N ARG A 125 6.57 12.84 20.50
CA ARG A 125 6.17 13.54 21.73
C ARG A 125 5.78 15.02 21.54
N ARG A 126 6.16 15.65 20.42
CA ARG A 126 5.88 17.08 20.12
C ARG A 126 4.82 17.28 19.03
N GLY A 127 4.10 16.23 18.67
CA GLY A 127 3.09 16.31 17.63
C GLY A 127 2.90 15.02 16.84
N HIS A 128 1.90 15.04 15.98
CA HIS A 128 1.49 13.91 15.17
C HIS A 128 1.03 14.38 13.79
N GLY A 129 0.87 13.46 12.87
CA GLY A 129 0.31 13.77 11.57
C GLY A 129 -0.08 12.52 10.81
N ARG A 130 -0.88 12.74 9.78
CA ARG A 130 -1.34 11.70 8.87
C ARG A 130 -1.21 12.20 7.46
N VAL A 131 -0.53 11.42 6.62
CA VAL A 131 -0.42 11.66 5.19
C VAL A 131 -0.96 10.47 4.42
N GLU A 132 -1.70 10.76 3.36
CA GLU A 132 -2.21 9.74 2.46
C GLU A 132 -1.39 9.82 1.17
N LEU A 133 -0.83 8.68 0.77
CA LEU A 133 0.00 8.59 -0.41
C LEU A 133 -0.61 7.59 -1.40
N THR A 134 -0.49 7.90 -2.67
CA THR A 134 -0.84 7.02 -3.77
C THR A 134 0.37 6.80 -4.66
N ARG A 135 0.43 5.63 -5.28
CA ARG A 135 1.46 5.29 -6.26
C ARG A 135 1.17 5.94 -7.61
#